data_AF-A0A7V1PUG1-F1
#
_entry.id   AF-A0A7V1PUG1-F1
#
_cell.length_a   1.000
_cell.length_b   1.000
_cell.length_c   1.000
_cell.angle_alpha   90.00
_cell.angle_beta   90.00
_cell.angle_gamma   90.00
#
_symmetry.space_group_name_H-M   'P 1'
#
loop_
_entity.id
_entity.type
_entity.pdbx_description
1 polymer ?
#
loop_
_entity_poly.entity_id
_entity_poly.type
_entity_poly.pdbx_seq_one_letter_code
_entity_poly.pdbx_strand_id
1 'polypeptide(L)'
;EYSTKQEFVDAVKATNYDFIIMDFFYKEEVFTASQIEELKQKANGGRRLLICYMSIGEAENYRYYWQPDWEVGNPSYIYKEDPNWPGNFYVRYWNPKWKEIIYGNENSYLKKILDAGFDGVYLDIIDAFEQFEN
;
A
#
# COMPACT_ATOMS: atom_id res chain seq x y z
N GLU A 1 -18.86 2.36 8.52
CA GLU A 1 -17.42 2.68 8.65
C GLU A 1 -17.03 2.52 10.11
N TYR A 2 -15.84 2.01 10.41
CA TYR A 2 -15.38 1.87 11.81
C TYR A 2 -14.84 3.20 12.33
N SER A 3 -14.92 3.43 13.64
CA SER A 3 -14.42 4.67 14.25
C SER A 3 -12.94 4.55 14.59
N THR A 4 -12.47 3.34 14.90
CA THR A 4 -11.06 3.08 15.22
C THR A 4 -10.46 1.93 14.41
N LYS A 5 -9.13 1.93 14.32
CA LYS A 5 -8.35 0.84 13.74
C LYS A 5 -8.63 -0.50 14.44
N GLN A 6 -8.78 -0.52 15.77
CA GLN A 6 -9.06 -1.75 16.50
C GLN A 6 -10.47 -2.27 16.25
N GLU A 7 -11.48 -1.40 16.15
CA GLU A 7 -12.84 -1.83 15.79
C GLU A 7 -12.88 -2.50 14.42
N PHE A 8 -12.11 -1.99 13.45
CA PHE A 8 -11.93 -2.65 12.16
C PHE A 8 -11.28 -4.03 12.31
N VAL A 9 -10.20 -4.15 13.08
CA VAL A 9 -9.50 -5.43 13.34
C VAL A 9 -10.45 -6.45 13.98
N ASP A 10 -11.17 -6.06 15.02
CA ASP A 10 -12.10 -6.93 15.75
C ASP A 10 -13.21 -7.44 14.83
N ALA A 11 -13.78 -6.55 14.01
CA ALA A 11 -14.83 -6.91 13.08
C ALA A 11 -14.34 -7.85 11.97
N VAL A 12 -13.13 -7.64 11.44
CA VAL A 12 -12.52 -8.52 10.43
C VAL A 12 -12.21 -9.89 11.05
N LYS A 13 -11.65 -9.93 12.25
CA LYS A 13 -11.34 -11.17 12.98
C LYS A 13 -12.58 -12.02 13.23
N ALA A 14 -13.74 -11.39 13.41
CA ALA A 14 -15.05 -12.06 13.55
C ALA A 14 -15.58 -12.70 12.24
N THR A 15 -14.85 -12.61 11.13
CA THR A 15 -15.21 -13.25 9.84
C THR A 15 -14.40 -14.52 9.60
N ASN A 16 -14.77 -15.29 8.56
CA ASN A 16 -14.07 -16.51 8.14
C ASN A 16 -13.51 -16.45 6.70
N TYR A 17 -13.26 -15.25 6.15
CA TYR A 17 -12.59 -15.11 4.86
C TYR A 17 -11.21 -15.76 4.87
N ASP A 18 -10.88 -16.52 3.84
CA ASP A 18 -9.59 -17.22 3.71
C ASP A 18 -8.45 -16.29 3.28
N PHE A 19 -8.80 -15.15 2.69
CA PHE A 19 -7.88 -14.21 2.10
C PHE A 19 -8.45 -12.79 2.22
N ILE A 20 -7.60 -11.83 2.57
CA ILE A 20 -7.96 -10.41 2.66
C ILE A 20 -6.88 -9.59 1.95
N ILE A 21 -7.32 -8.69 1.07
CA ILE A 21 -6.51 -7.58 0.56
C ILE A 21 -6.95 -6.33 1.30
N MET A 22 -5.99 -5.61 1.86
CA MET A 22 -6.26 -4.34 2.53
C MET A 22 -5.03 -3.43 2.49
N ASP A 23 -5.22 -2.18 2.84
CA ASP A 23 -4.14 -1.21 2.94
C ASP A 23 -3.28 -1.44 4.21
N PHE A 24 -2.02 -0.99 4.20
CA PHE A 24 -1.18 -0.93 5.39
C PHE A 24 -1.65 0.13 6.39
N PHE A 25 -2.42 1.10 5.92
CA PHE A 25 -2.88 2.25 6.68
C PHE A 25 -4.38 2.18 6.93
N TYR A 26 -4.78 2.62 8.11
CA TYR A 26 -6.16 2.92 8.46
C TYR A 26 -6.24 4.41 8.80
N LYS A 27 -6.86 5.22 7.92
CA LYS A 27 -6.96 6.68 8.10
C LYS A 27 -5.60 7.31 8.47
N GLU A 28 -4.59 7.05 7.65
CA GLU A 28 -3.19 7.52 7.82
C GLU A 28 -2.36 6.83 8.92
N GLU A 29 -2.97 6.02 9.78
CA GLU A 29 -2.21 5.26 10.78
C GLU A 29 -1.83 3.87 10.31
N VAL A 30 -0.56 3.48 10.49
CA VAL A 30 -0.12 2.10 10.23
C VAL A 30 -0.72 1.10 11.22
N PHE A 31 -1.05 -0.10 10.75
CA PHE A 31 -1.33 -1.23 11.65
C PHE A 31 -0.07 -1.66 12.39
N THR A 32 -0.22 -2.02 13.66
CA THR A 32 0.88 -2.64 14.44
C THR A 32 1.02 -4.11 14.09
N ALA A 33 2.19 -4.71 14.36
CA ALA A 33 2.40 -6.13 14.16
C ALA A 33 1.39 -7.02 14.92
N SER A 34 0.95 -6.61 16.12
CA SER A 34 -0.10 -7.32 16.86
C SER A 34 -1.43 -7.30 16.10
N GLN A 35 -1.81 -6.13 15.58
CA GLN A 35 -3.06 -5.99 14.83
C GLN A 35 -3.03 -6.77 13.52
N ILE A 36 -1.89 -6.79 12.83
CA ILE A 36 -1.69 -7.63 11.65
C ILE A 36 -1.85 -9.12 11.99
N GLU A 37 -1.29 -9.59 13.11
CA GLU A 37 -1.47 -10.98 13.55
C GLU A 37 -2.91 -11.30 14.00
N GLU A 38 -3.63 -10.33 14.56
CA GLU A 38 -5.05 -10.47 14.88
C GLU A 38 -5.92 -10.55 13.61
N LEU A 39 -5.64 -9.72 12.60
CA LEU A 39 -6.33 -9.74 11.30
C LEU A 39 -6.18 -11.08 10.57
N LYS A 40 -5.07 -11.79 10.81
CA LYS A 40 -4.84 -13.13 10.27
C LYS A 40 -5.65 -14.23 10.96
N GLN A 41 -6.25 -13.97 12.12
CA GLN A 41 -7.08 -14.93 12.84
C GLN A 41 -8.51 -14.94 12.28
N LYS A 42 -9.10 -16.13 12.19
CA LYS A 42 -10.50 -16.35 11.78
C LYS A 42 -11.37 -16.62 12.99
N ALA A 43 -12.66 -16.30 12.88
CA ALA A 43 -13.63 -16.58 13.95
C ALA A 43 -13.72 -18.08 14.29
N ASN A 44 -13.49 -18.94 13.31
CA ASN A 44 -13.45 -20.39 13.50
C ASN A 44 -12.12 -20.93 14.04
N GLY A 45 -11.19 -20.07 14.46
CA GLY A 45 -9.87 -20.43 14.97
C GLY A 45 -8.82 -20.75 13.89
N GLY A 46 -9.20 -20.71 12.62
CA GLY A 46 -8.26 -20.84 11.50
C GLY A 46 -7.40 -19.58 11.30
N ARG A 47 -6.43 -19.69 10.39
CA ARG A 47 -5.62 -18.57 9.92
C ARG A 47 -5.97 -18.24 8.46
N ARG A 48 -5.88 -16.97 8.09
CA ARG A 48 -6.08 -16.47 6.71
C ARG A 48 -4.81 -15.80 6.19
N LEU A 49 -4.72 -15.63 4.88
CA LEU A 49 -3.71 -14.80 4.25
C LEU A 49 -4.11 -13.32 4.32
N LEU A 50 -3.15 -12.47 4.68
CA LEU A 50 -3.30 -11.02 4.71
C LEU A 50 -2.32 -10.37 3.73
N ILE A 51 -2.86 -9.78 2.67
CA ILE A 51 -2.09 -9.17 1.58
C ILE A 51 -2.27 -7.65 1.60
N CYS A 52 -1.16 -6.93 1.53
CA CYS A 52 -1.17 -5.48 1.52
C CYS A 52 -1.35 -4.93 0.10
N TYR A 53 -2.25 -3.98 -0.09
CA TYR A 53 -2.26 -3.13 -1.28
C TYR A 53 -0.95 -2.36 -1.42
N MET A 54 -0.38 -2.30 -2.62
CA MET A 54 0.81 -1.50 -2.92
C MET A 54 0.77 -1.02 -4.38
N SER A 55 0.54 0.28 -4.59
CA SER A 55 0.69 0.89 -5.92
C SER A 55 2.16 0.90 -6.34
N ILE A 56 2.44 0.41 -7.55
CA ILE A 56 3.79 0.41 -8.12
C ILE A 56 3.93 1.32 -9.34
N GLY A 57 2.80 1.73 -9.91
CA GLY A 57 2.72 2.62 -11.08
C GLY A 57 2.32 4.06 -10.75
N GLU A 58 1.92 4.33 -9.51
CA GLU A 58 1.58 5.67 -9.03
C GLU A 58 2.24 6.00 -7.68
N ALA A 59 2.54 7.28 -7.48
CA ALA A 59 2.87 7.86 -6.20
C ALA A 59 1.62 8.52 -5.61
N GLU A 60 1.37 8.25 -4.34
CA GLU A 60 0.22 8.74 -3.58
C GLU A 60 0.68 9.84 -2.63
N ASN A 61 0.16 11.06 -2.76
CA ASN A 61 0.66 12.21 -2.00
C ASN A 61 0.36 12.17 -0.48
N TYR A 62 -0.51 11.26 -0.06
CA TYR A 62 -0.83 10.98 1.33
C TYR A 62 0.02 9.86 1.93
N ARG A 63 0.97 9.29 1.20
CA ARG A 63 1.90 8.27 1.73
C ARG A 63 3.12 8.91 2.37
N TYR A 64 3.71 8.19 3.32
CA TYR A 64 4.90 8.62 4.07
C TYR A 64 6.12 8.95 3.19
N TYR A 65 6.22 8.40 1.98
CA TYR A 65 7.37 8.63 1.09
C TYR A 65 7.25 9.94 0.31
N TRP A 66 6.06 10.51 0.19
CA TRP A 66 5.84 11.76 -0.52
C TRP A 66 6.54 12.90 0.22
N GLN A 67 7.30 13.73 -0.51
CA GLN A 67 7.98 14.87 0.10
C GLN A 67 7.19 16.16 -0.16
N PRO A 68 7.21 17.14 0.77
CA PRO A 68 6.44 18.38 0.61
C PRO A 68 6.79 19.21 -0.64
N ASP A 69 7.99 19.04 -1.20
CA ASP A 69 8.48 19.73 -2.39
C ASP A 69 8.26 18.96 -3.70
N TRP A 70 7.60 17.79 -3.64
CA TRP A 70 7.25 17.03 -4.83
C TRP A 70 6.07 17.65 -5.56
N GLU A 71 6.20 17.75 -6.87
CA GLU A 71 5.20 18.21 -7.82
C GLU A 71 5.39 17.49 -9.17
N VAL A 72 4.44 17.67 -10.08
CA VAL A 72 4.56 17.09 -11.43
C VAL A 72 5.85 17.57 -12.11
N GLY A 73 6.71 16.62 -12.48
CA GLY A 73 8.04 16.88 -13.06
C GLY A 73 9.18 17.00 -12.04
N ASN A 74 8.90 17.11 -10.74
CA ASN A 74 9.90 17.15 -9.67
C ASN A 74 9.50 16.28 -8.47
N PRO A 75 10.19 15.16 -8.19
CA PRO A 75 11.30 14.60 -8.93
C PRO A 75 10.87 14.12 -10.31
N SER A 76 11.84 13.97 -11.21
CA SER A 76 11.57 13.63 -12.61
C SER A 76 10.76 12.35 -12.83
N TYR A 77 10.58 11.47 -11.84
CA TYR A 77 9.70 10.31 -12.01
C TYR A 77 8.22 10.62 -11.77
N ILE A 78 7.84 11.73 -11.14
CA ILE A 78 6.43 12.15 -11.01
C ILE A 78 5.98 12.69 -12.38
N TYR A 79 5.09 11.96 -13.07
CA TYR A 79 4.75 12.25 -14.46
C TYR A 79 3.52 13.14 -14.63
N LYS A 80 2.36 12.74 -14.10
CA LYS A 80 1.12 13.52 -14.12
C LYS A 80 0.16 12.96 -13.06
N GLU A 81 -0.76 13.80 -12.58
CA GLU A 81 -1.85 13.35 -11.73
C GLU A 81 -2.84 12.49 -12.52
N ASP A 82 -3.38 11.43 -11.90
CA ASP A 82 -4.51 10.69 -12.46
C ASP A 82 -5.80 11.51 -12.27
N PRO A 83 -6.47 11.92 -13.37
CA PRO A 83 -7.70 12.70 -13.27
C PRO A 83 -8.86 11.97 -12.59
N ASN A 84 -8.81 10.63 -12.50
CA ASN A 84 -9.83 9.82 -11.83
C ASN A 84 -9.54 9.64 -10.33
N TRP A 85 -8.29 9.84 -9.91
CA TRP A 85 -7.83 9.59 -8.54
C TRP A 85 -7.01 10.76 -8.00
N PRO A 86 -7.66 11.87 -7.60
CA PRO A 86 -6.95 13.04 -7.07
C PRO A 86 -5.96 12.68 -5.95
N GLY A 87 -4.74 13.22 -6.05
CA GLY A 87 -3.63 12.89 -5.16
C GLY A 87 -2.80 11.67 -5.55
N ASN A 88 -3.18 10.95 -6.62
CA ASN A 88 -2.39 9.89 -7.22
C ASN A 88 -1.69 10.41 -8.48
N PHE A 89 -0.41 10.08 -8.62
CA PHE A 89 0.42 10.57 -9.71
C PHE A 89 1.08 9.40 -10.41
N TYR A 90 0.80 9.20 -11.69
CA TYR A 90 1.55 8.25 -12.51
C TYR A 90 3.04 8.54 -12.39
N VAL A 91 3.82 7.48 -12.22
CA VAL A 91 5.27 7.59 -12.14
C VAL A 91 5.93 6.87 -13.30
N ARG A 92 7.10 7.38 -13.69
CA ARG A 92 8.03 6.66 -14.58
C ARG A 92 8.58 5.47 -13.81
N TYR A 93 7.80 4.39 -13.70
CA TYR A 93 8.02 3.25 -12.80
C TYR A 93 9.35 2.52 -13.03
N TRP A 94 9.98 2.70 -14.19
CA TRP A 94 11.33 2.20 -14.46
C TRP A 94 12.45 3.00 -13.79
N ASN A 95 12.17 4.21 -13.28
CA ASN A 95 13.16 5.08 -12.66
C ASN A 95 13.76 4.41 -11.41
N PRO A 96 15.10 4.30 -11.29
CA PRO A 96 15.76 3.69 -10.15
C PRO A 96 15.38 4.29 -8.79
N LYS A 97 15.14 5.61 -8.70
CA LYS A 97 14.76 6.27 -7.44
C LYS A 97 13.34 5.93 -7.00
N TRP A 98 12.43 5.77 -7.94
CA TRP A 98 11.11 5.21 -7.64
C TRP A 98 11.22 3.76 -7.16
N LYS A 99 12.02 2.94 -7.84
CA LYS A 99 12.24 1.54 -7.43
C LYS A 99 12.84 1.43 -6.03
N GLU A 100 13.78 2.31 -5.66
CA GLU A 100 14.34 2.40 -4.30
C GLU A 100 13.26 2.70 -3.24
N ILE A 101 12.24 3.49 -3.56
CA ILE A 101 11.09 3.73 -2.65
C ILE A 101 10.27 2.45 -2.52
N ILE A 102 9.99 1.75 -3.61
CA ILE A 102 9.09 0.59 -3.61
C ILE A 102 9.75 -0.67 -3.04
N TYR A 103 11.00 -1.00 -3.42
CA TYR A 103 11.64 -2.26 -3.02
C TYR A 103 13.18 -2.21 -2.99
N GLY A 104 13.78 -3.34 -2.57
CA GLY A 104 15.21 -3.62 -2.76
C GLY A 104 16.14 -3.08 -1.68
N ASN A 105 15.61 -2.50 -0.60
CA ASN A 105 16.39 -2.03 0.54
C ASN A 105 15.58 -2.00 1.85
N GLU A 106 16.26 -1.82 2.98
CA GLU A 106 15.67 -1.86 4.33
C GLU A 106 14.62 -0.76 4.60
N ASN A 107 14.66 0.33 3.84
CA ASN A 107 13.75 1.47 4.00
C ASN A 107 12.59 1.48 2.99
N SER A 108 12.58 0.54 2.06
CA SER A 108 11.58 0.46 0.99
C SER A 108 10.18 0.10 1.51
N TYR A 109 9.15 0.48 0.75
CA TYR A 109 7.75 0.24 1.13
C TYR A 109 7.45 -1.25 1.28
N LEU A 110 7.90 -2.07 0.32
CA LEU A 110 7.78 -3.53 0.43
C LEU A 110 8.41 -4.06 1.72
N LYS A 111 9.59 -3.56 2.11
CA LYS A 111 10.23 -4.01 3.36
C LYS A 111 9.41 -3.63 4.59
N LYS A 112 8.88 -2.40 4.65
CA LYS A 112 8.00 -1.98 5.76
C LYS A 112 6.75 -2.84 5.88
N ILE A 113 6.15 -3.22 4.75
CA ILE A 113 4.98 -4.12 4.70
C ILE A 113 5.33 -5.50 5.25
N LEU A 114 6.44 -6.08 4.81
CA LEU A 114 6.91 -7.39 5.26
C LEU A 114 7.28 -7.37 6.76
N ASP A 115 7.95 -6.31 7.22
CA ASP A 115 8.32 -6.14 8.63
C ASP A 115 7.11 -5.94 9.54
N ALA A 116 6.04 -5.33 9.05
CA ALA A 116 4.75 -5.26 9.76
C ALA A 116 4.07 -6.63 9.87
N GLY A 117 4.51 -7.61 9.08
CA GLY A 117 4.05 -8.98 9.12
C GLY A 117 2.97 -9.31 8.10
N PHE A 118 2.75 -8.56 7.03
CA PHE A 118 1.87 -9.03 5.94
C PHE A 118 2.45 -10.27 5.26
N ASP A 119 1.57 -11.12 4.71
CA ASP A 119 1.99 -12.35 4.00
C ASP A 119 2.43 -12.07 2.55
N GLY A 120 2.17 -10.87 2.03
CA GLY A 120 2.56 -10.44 0.70
C GLY A 120 1.91 -9.11 0.28
N VAL A 121 2.04 -8.77 -1.00
CA VAL A 121 1.49 -7.55 -1.59
C VAL A 121 0.64 -7.82 -2.82
N TYR A 122 -0.42 -7.03 -2.98
CA TYR A 122 -1.18 -6.89 -4.22
C TYR A 122 -0.61 -5.69 -4.96
N LEU A 123 -0.05 -5.93 -6.14
CA LEU A 123 0.61 -4.91 -6.95
C LEU A 123 -0.45 -4.20 -7.79
N ASP A 124 -0.66 -2.91 -7.53
CA ASP A 124 -1.63 -2.09 -8.25
C ASP A 124 -0.97 -1.12 -9.23
N ILE A 125 -1.77 -0.63 -10.17
CA ILE A 125 -1.36 0.26 -11.28
C ILE A 125 -0.32 -0.42 -12.17
N ILE A 126 -0.55 -1.70 -12.47
CA ILE A 126 0.25 -2.46 -13.44
C ILE A 126 0.10 -1.84 -14.84
N ASP A 127 -1.08 -1.35 -15.16
CA ASP A 127 -1.48 -0.66 -16.39
C ASP A 127 -0.87 0.75 -16.56
N ALA A 128 -0.06 1.23 -15.60
CA ALA A 128 0.71 2.47 -15.78
C ALA A 128 1.55 2.48 -17.06
N PHE A 129 1.93 1.31 -17.60
CA PHE A 129 2.62 1.22 -18.88
C PHE A 129 1.83 1.88 -20.02
N GLU A 130 0.49 1.84 -20.00
CA GLU A 130 -0.36 2.46 -21.02
C GLU A 130 -0.21 3.98 -21.06
N GLN A 131 0.29 4.61 -19.99
CA GLN A 131 0.56 6.05 -19.96
C GLN A 131 1.85 6.44 -20.71
N PHE A 132 2.65 5.45 -21.11
CA PHE A 132 3.97 5.66 -21.70
C PHE A 132 4.19 4.91 -23.03
N GLU A 133 3.23 4.08 -23.44
CA GLU A 133 3.20 3.47 -24.77
C GLU A 133 2.55 4.45 -25.76
N ASN A 134 3.25 4.70 -26.87
CA ASN A 134 2.74 5.40 -28.06
C ASN A 134 2.76 4.43 -29.24
#